data_AF-A0AAD5ALJ1-F1
#
_entry.id   AF-A0AAD5ALJ1-F1
#
_cell.length_a   1.000
_cell.length_b   1.000
_cell.length_c   1.000
_cell.angle_alpha   90.00
_cell.angle_beta   90.00
_cell.angle_gamma   90.00
#
_symmetry.space_group_name_H-M   'P 1'
#
loop_
_entity.id
_entity.type
_entity.pdbx_description
1 polymer ?
#
loop_
_entity_poly.entity_id
_entity_poly.type
_entity_poly.pdbx_seq_one_letter_code
_entity_poly.pdbx_strand_id
1 'polypeptide(L)' 'CLEPMSEGHCSEYVLLWYFHPSSGACRPFIYSGCGGNRNRFSTKHNCQTYC' A
#
# COMPACT_ATOMS: atom_id res chain seq x y z
N CYS A 1 -1.89 -9.32 0.65
CA CYS A 1 -0.70 -8.86 -0.09
C CYS A 1 -0.85 -8.96 -1.61
N LEU A 2 -1.71 -9.85 -2.13
CA LEU A 2 -1.89 -10.00 -3.58
C LEU A 2 -2.89 -9.01 -4.21
N GLU A 3 -3.66 -8.30 -3.38
CA GLU A 3 -4.54 -7.23 -3.88
C GLU A 3 -3.72 -6.08 -4.49
N PRO A 4 -4.23 -5.39 -5.53
CA PRO A 4 -3.55 -4.24 -6.10
C PRO A 4 -3.46 -3.08 -5.08
N MET A 5 -2.58 -2.11 -5.33
CA MET A 5 -2.63 -0.85 -4.57
C MET A 5 -4.00 -0.19 -4.75
N SER A 6 -4.52 0.42 -3.68
CA SER A 6 -5.80 1.11 -3.72
C SER A 6 -5.70 2.45 -3.01
N GLU A 7 -5.73 3.51 -3.82
CA GLU A 7 -5.62 4.90 -3.38
C GLU A 7 -6.82 5.31 -2.51
N GLY A 8 -8.03 4.81 -2.79
CA GLY A 8 -9.23 5.20 -2.07
C GLY A 8 -9.97 6.34 -2.77
N HIS A 9 -10.86 7.03 -2.05
CA HIS A 9 -11.76 8.04 -2.64
C HIS A 9 -11.94 9.29 -1.75
N CYS A 10 -11.01 9.52 -0.82
CA CYS A 10 -10.95 10.73 -0.01
C CYS A 10 -9.95 11.74 -0.60
N SER A 11 -9.63 12.80 0.15
CA SER A 11 -8.83 13.93 -0.36
C SER A 11 -7.50 14.14 0.35
N GLU A 12 -7.08 13.20 1.21
CA GLU A 12 -5.76 13.25 1.87
C GLU A 12 -4.66 12.75 0.94
N TYR A 13 -3.40 13.09 1.23
CA TYR A 13 -2.25 12.58 0.49
C TYR A 13 -1.28 11.93 1.47
N VAL A 14 -1.44 10.63 1.68
CA VAL A 14 -0.59 9.86 2.62
C VAL A 14 0.30 8.91 1.85
N LEU A 15 1.63 9.07 1.98
CA LEU A 15 2.59 8.15 1.38
C LEU A 15 2.65 6.85 2.19
N LEU A 16 2.25 5.74 1.59
CA LEU A 16 2.25 4.41 2.19
C LEU A 16 2.92 3.40 1.26
N TRP A 17 3.05 2.16 1.72
CA TRP A 17 3.70 1.06 1.01
C TRP A 17 2.71 -0.05 0.71
N TYR A 18 2.80 -0.65 -0.47
CA TYR A 18 2.05 -1.85 -0.83
C TYR A 18 3.00 -2.92 -1.38
N PHE A 19 2.62 -4.20 -1.26
CA PHE A 19 3.37 -5.28 -1.88
C PHE A 19 2.99 -5.40 -3.36
N HIS A 20 3.98 -5.30 -4.24
CA HIS A 20 3.81 -5.44 -5.69
C HIS A 20 4.21 -6.87 -6.11
N PRO A 21 3.25 -7.79 -6.33
CA PRO A 21 3.53 -9.21 -6.51
C PRO A 21 4.34 -9.50 -7.77
N SER A 22 4.13 -8.77 -8.86
CA SER A 22 4.87 -8.99 -10.11
C SER A 22 6.37 -8.70 -9.99
N SER A 23 6.78 -7.85 -9.02
CA SER A 23 8.20 -7.62 -8.74
C SER A 23 8.68 -8.25 -7.43
N GLY A 24 7.80 -8.91 -6.68
CA GLY A 24 8.10 -9.44 -5.34
C GLY A 24 8.63 -8.39 -4.36
N ALA A 25 8.19 -7.13 -4.48
CA ALA A 25 8.79 -6.03 -3.72
C ALA A 25 7.76 -5.03 -3.21
N CYS A 26 8.02 -4.44 -2.05
CA CYS A 26 7.22 -3.36 -1.50
C CYS A 26 7.56 -2.03 -2.18
N ARG A 27 6.54 -1.36 -2.72
CA ARG A 27 6.64 -0.09 -3.44
C ARG A 27 5.82 1.01 -2.76
N PRO A 28 6.26 2.28 -2.82
CA PRO A 28 5.48 3.39 -2.30
C PRO A 28 4.27 3.69 -3.19
N PHE A 29 3.19 4.20 -2.61
CA PHE A 29 2.01 4.72 -3.29
C PHE A 29 1.31 5.78 -2.45
N ILE A 30 0.41 6.55 -3.06
CA ILE A 30 -0.42 7.55 -2.37
C ILE A 30 -1.75 6.92 -1.96
N TYR A 31 -2.13 7.14 -0.71
CA TYR A 31 -3.42 6.77 -0.16
C TYR A 31 -4.21 8.02 0.23
N SER A 32 -5.46 8.06 -0.20
CA SER A 32 -6.40 9.17 -0.06
C SER A 32 -6.95 9.39 1.35
N GLY A 33 -6.58 8.55 2.33
CA GLY A 33 -7.03 8.66 3.72
C GLY A 33 -8.23 7.77 4.08
N CYS A 34 -9.07 7.37 3.13
CA CYS A 34 -10.19 6.45 3.36
C CYS A 34 -10.36 5.38 2.27
N GLY A 35 -11.08 4.30 2.62
CA GLY A 35 -11.30 3.16 1.72
C GLY A 35 -10.03 2.35 1.48
N GLY A 36 -9.87 1.88 0.25
CA GLY A 36 -8.76 1.02 -0.14
C GLY A 36 -8.90 -0.42 0.35
N ASN A 37 -7.77 -1.12 0.45
CA ASN A 37 -7.70 -2.50 0.90
C ASN A 37 -6.56 -2.70 1.92
N ARG A 38 -6.31 -3.96 2.31
CA ARG A 38 -5.33 -4.31 3.35
C ARG A 38 -3.89 -4.39 2.85
N ASN A 39 -3.65 -4.31 1.53
CA ASN A 39 -2.29 -4.28 1.00
C ASN A 39 -1.69 -2.87 1.12
N ARG A 40 -1.57 -2.38 2.35
CA ARG A 40 -1.14 -1.02 2.67
C ARG A 40 -0.47 -0.97 4.04
N PHE A 41 0.75 -0.43 4.07
CA PHE A 41 1.62 -0.43 5.24
C PHE A 41 2.30 0.92 5.42
N SER A 42 2.52 1.33 6.66
CA SER A 42 3.17 2.62 6.97
C SER A 42 4.67 2.64 6.64
N THR A 43 5.32 1.47 6.58
CA THR A 43 6.76 1.36 6.32
C THR A 43 7.04 0.23 5.33
N LYS A 44 8.13 0.37 4.57
CA LYS A 44 8.65 -0.69 3.70
C LYS A 44 8.93 -1.98 4.49
N HIS A 45 9.53 -1.85 5.68
CA HIS A 45 9.86 -2.98 6.54
C HIS A 45 8.60 -3.78 6.94
N ASN A 46 7.53 -3.11 7.39
CA ASN A 46 6.30 -3.79 7.75
C ASN A 46 5.67 -4.52 6.56
N CYS A 47 5.69 -3.90 5.38
CA CYS A 47 5.23 -4.55 4.15
C CYS A 47 6.06 -5.81 3.84
N GLN A 48 7.39 -5.73 3.93
CA GLN A 48 8.27 -6.86 3.62
C GLN A 48 8.15 -7.99 4.63
N THR A 49 7.94 -7.67 5.91
CA THR A 49 7.78 -8.66 6.97
C THR A 49 6.42 -9.37 6.89
N TYR A 50 5.39 -8.71 6.35
CA TYR A 50 4.02 -9.24 6.33
C TYR A 50 3.66 -10.06 5.07
N CYS A 51 4.34 -9.87 3.92
CA CYS A 51 3.80 -10.26 2.60
C CYS A 51 4.45 -11.41 1.80
#